data_AF-A0A8G1M378-F1
#
_entry.id   AF-A0A8G1M378-F1
#
_cell.length_a   1.000
_cell.length_b   1.000
_cell.length_c   1.000
_cell.angle_alpha   90.00
_cell.angle_beta   90.00
_cell.angle_gamma   90.00
#
_symmetry.space_group_name_H-M   'P 1'
#
loop_
_entity.id
_entity.type
_entity.pdbx_description
1 polymer ?
#
loop_
_entity_poly.entity_id
_entity_poly.type
_entity_poly.pdbx_seq_one_letter_code
_entity_poly.pdbx_strand_id
1 'polypeptide(L)'
;MSDVMLTAFRHDAHKFTGESHEDARDEFAGVLVNQSVPEGADGDAAALSRPQQTQEQTIPTHDDHYRLSLLTGETAYDPGEFSRATIESEVADLIGIEDAQATHEQWLTSDVAAAFNESVYHPYTSLKYHTLLVAALLDNYNRGNDFEELRLIVDPAGEAVPFRTVFDGDRFTLRIDIEAGDRPSARLGSRPWRSWASAWNRLTAHPLDTDSDKYDMTLDANLRRIQSWSNALQYIEDFTEWRPDR
;
A
#
# COMPACT_ATOMS: atom_id res chain seq x y z
N MET A 1 7.05 20.09 -5.50
CA MET A 1 6.07 19.00 -5.30
C MET A 1 6.61 17.70 -5.86
N SER A 2 7.01 17.63 -7.15
CA SER A 2 7.62 16.44 -7.76
C SER A 2 8.74 15.80 -6.92
N ASP A 3 9.77 16.57 -6.54
CA ASP A 3 10.91 16.03 -5.77
C ASP A 3 10.51 15.48 -4.39
N VAL A 4 9.57 16.14 -3.72
CA VAL A 4 9.05 15.70 -2.42
C VAL A 4 8.23 14.41 -2.55
N MET A 5 7.50 14.25 -3.67
CA MET A 5 6.79 13.01 -3.95
C MET A 5 7.75 11.87 -4.29
N LEU A 6 8.82 12.13 -5.03
CA LEU A 6 9.88 11.12 -5.26
C LEU A 6 10.51 10.66 -3.95
N THR A 7 10.70 11.55 -2.97
CA THR A 7 11.14 11.15 -1.62
C THR A 7 10.18 10.14 -1.01
N ALA A 8 8.86 10.35 -1.08
CA ALA A 8 7.88 9.38 -0.58
C ALA A 8 7.99 8.01 -1.26
N PHE A 9 8.24 7.95 -2.57
CA PHE A 9 8.40 6.68 -3.28
C PHE A 9 9.74 5.98 -3.04
N ARG A 10 10.70 6.66 -2.40
CA ARG A 10 12.07 6.17 -2.20
C ARG A 10 12.48 6.04 -0.73
N HIS A 11 11.63 6.47 0.21
CA HIS A 11 11.96 6.58 1.63
C HIS A 11 12.22 5.24 2.34
N ASP A 12 11.68 4.14 1.81
CA ASP A 12 11.79 2.81 2.41
C ASP A 12 12.49 1.82 1.47
N ALA A 13 13.36 2.30 0.59
CA ALA A 13 14.08 1.44 -0.35
C ALA A 13 14.95 0.37 0.34
N HIS A 14 15.43 0.62 1.56
CA HIS A 14 16.15 -0.37 2.37
C HIS A 14 15.33 -1.64 2.67
N LYS A 15 14.00 -1.59 2.58
CA LYS A 15 13.15 -2.78 2.74
C LYS A 15 13.36 -3.81 1.62
N PHE A 16 13.73 -3.37 0.42
CA PHE A 16 14.05 -4.26 -0.70
C PHE A 16 15.34 -5.06 -0.46
N THR A 17 16.26 -4.55 0.35
CA THR A 17 17.56 -5.18 0.62
C THR A 17 17.58 -5.96 1.94
N GLY A 18 16.52 -5.85 2.74
CA GLY A 18 16.47 -6.39 4.10
C GLY A 18 17.41 -5.69 5.07
N GLU A 19 17.95 -4.52 4.72
CA GLU A 19 18.81 -3.73 5.59
C GLU A 19 18.00 -3.15 6.75
N SER A 20 18.65 -2.90 7.89
CA SER A 20 18.01 -2.14 8.97
C SER A 20 17.90 -0.67 8.56
N HIS A 21 16.99 0.09 9.18
CA HIS A 21 16.91 1.53 8.89
C HIS A 21 18.18 2.27 9.35
N GLU A 22 18.85 1.81 10.40
CA GLU A 22 20.08 2.43 10.94
C GLU A 22 21.30 2.20 10.05
N ASP A 23 21.30 1.09 9.29
CA ASP A 23 22.38 0.70 8.38
C ASP A 23 22.01 0.92 6.91
N ALA A 24 20.86 1.54 6.65
CA ALA A 24 20.33 1.77 5.31
C ALA A 24 21.27 2.66 4.50
N ARG A 25 21.48 2.29 3.24
CA ARG A 25 22.27 3.12 2.31
C ARG A 25 21.50 4.37 1.92
N ASP A 26 22.20 5.49 1.77
CA ASP A 26 21.62 6.74 1.27
C ASP A 26 21.38 6.72 -0.25
N GLU A 27 21.98 5.75 -0.96
CA GLU A 27 21.87 5.60 -2.41
C GLU A 27 21.55 4.15 -2.81
N PHE A 28 20.68 4.00 -3.81
CA PHE A 28 20.38 2.74 -4.49
C PHE A 28 20.49 2.96 -6.00
N ALA A 29 21.32 2.17 -6.69
CA ALA A 29 21.57 2.31 -8.13
C ALA A 29 21.92 3.75 -8.60
N GLY A 30 22.59 4.54 -7.74
CA GLY A 30 22.97 5.94 -8.02
C GLY A 30 21.85 6.96 -7.78
N VAL A 31 20.72 6.54 -7.22
CA VAL A 31 19.58 7.38 -6.85
C VAL A 31 19.56 7.56 -5.33
N LEU A 32 19.34 8.80 -4.86
CA LEU A 32 19.17 9.06 -3.43
C LEU A 32 17.86 8.43 -2.91
N VAL A 33 17.97 7.68 -1.82
CA VAL A 33 16.88 6.92 -1.21
C VAL A 33 16.91 7.08 0.31
N ASN A 34 15.93 6.49 0.99
CA ASN A 34 15.84 6.43 2.46
C ASN A 34 15.82 7.80 3.16
N GLN A 35 15.42 8.85 2.43
CA GLN A 35 15.28 10.19 2.96
C GLN A 35 13.98 10.30 3.77
N SER A 36 14.01 11.03 4.88
CA SER A 36 12.82 11.23 5.71
C SER A 36 11.70 11.92 4.94
N VAL A 37 10.48 11.38 5.08
CA VAL A 37 9.28 11.96 4.49
C VAL A 37 8.75 13.10 5.39
N PRO A 38 8.43 14.29 4.84
CA PRO A 38 7.94 15.41 5.64
C PRO A 38 6.49 15.21 6.12
N GLU A 39 6.01 16.15 6.93
CA GLU A 39 4.63 16.22 7.45
C GLU A 39 4.17 14.99 8.27
N GLY A 40 5.10 14.12 8.69
CA GLY A 40 4.77 12.91 9.44
C GLY A 40 4.03 11.83 8.64
N ALA A 41 3.95 11.97 7.31
CA ALA A 41 3.16 11.09 6.45
C ALA A 41 3.58 9.60 6.55
N ASP A 42 4.88 9.32 6.68
CA ASP A 42 5.39 7.96 6.91
C ASP A 42 4.88 7.36 8.23
N GLY A 43 5.01 8.10 9.34
CA GLY A 43 4.55 7.65 10.65
C GLY A 43 3.04 7.40 10.70
N ASP A 44 2.26 8.25 10.04
CA ASP A 44 0.81 8.11 9.95
C ASP A 44 0.41 6.91 9.08
N ALA A 45 1.07 6.70 7.92
CA ALA A 45 0.85 5.52 7.08
C ALA A 45 1.21 4.22 7.81
N ALA A 46 2.33 4.20 8.54
CA ALA A 46 2.71 3.07 9.38
C ALA A 46 1.63 2.78 10.44
N ALA A 47 1.00 3.80 11.03
CA ALA A 47 -0.07 3.63 12.00
C ALA A 47 -1.40 3.11 11.40
N LEU A 48 -1.60 3.28 10.09
CA LEU A 48 -2.70 2.65 9.35
C LEU A 48 -2.46 1.14 9.16
N SER A 49 -1.21 0.70 9.08
CA SER A 49 -0.86 -0.69 8.75
C SER A 49 -0.52 -1.54 9.97
N ARG A 50 0.21 -0.99 10.95
CA ARG A 50 0.76 -1.73 12.09
C ARG A 50 0.49 -1.03 13.44
N PRO A 51 0.54 -1.74 14.58
CA PRO A 51 0.48 -1.12 15.89
C PRO A 51 1.61 -0.08 16.07
N GLN A 52 1.30 1.03 16.75
CA GLN A 52 2.30 2.05 17.12
C GLN A 52 3.17 1.65 18.33
N GLN A 53 2.78 0.63 19.09
CA GLN A 53 3.51 0.16 20.28
C GLN A 53 4.65 -0.80 19.89
N THR A 54 5.38 -1.32 20.89
CA THR A 54 6.44 -2.32 20.72
C THR A 54 6.01 -3.39 19.73
N GLN A 55 6.76 -3.52 18.64
CA GLN A 55 6.46 -4.48 17.60
C GLN A 55 6.70 -5.89 18.15
N GLU A 56 5.63 -6.66 18.32
CA GLU A 56 5.71 -8.09 18.59
C GLU A 56 5.67 -8.83 17.26
N GLN A 57 6.65 -9.72 17.05
CA GLN A 57 6.72 -10.53 15.83
C GLN A 57 5.46 -11.40 15.74
N THR A 58 4.64 -11.19 14.72
CA THR A 58 3.37 -11.92 14.60
C THR A 58 3.59 -13.37 14.16
N ILE A 59 4.71 -13.66 13.48
CA ILE A 59 5.11 -15.01 13.06
C ILE A 59 6.57 -15.24 13.49
N PRO A 60 6.83 -15.96 14.59
CA PRO A 60 8.18 -16.10 15.18
C PRO A 60 9.25 -16.69 14.25
N THR A 61 8.84 -17.49 13.26
CA THR A 61 9.74 -18.16 12.31
C THR A 61 9.98 -17.36 11.04
N HIS A 62 9.36 -16.19 10.89
CA HIS A 62 9.52 -15.34 9.72
C HIS A 62 10.53 -14.24 10.00
N ASP A 63 11.72 -14.33 9.40
CA ASP A 63 12.82 -13.39 9.58
C ASP A 63 13.28 -12.75 8.27
N ASP A 64 12.60 -13.02 7.15
CA ASP A 64 12.88 -12.39 5.86
C ASP A 64 12.01 -11.14 5.60
N HIS A 65 12.38 -10.41 4.55
CA HIS A 65 11.78 -9.15 4.11
C HIS A 65 10.71 -9.35 3.02
N TYR A 66 10.51 -10.58 2.57
CA TYR A 66 9.42 -10.94 1.67
C TYR A 66 8.10 -11.00 2.43
N ARG A 67 7.02 -10.70 1.74
CA ARG A 67 5.67 -10.67 2.30
C ARG A 67 5.09 -12.08 2.33
N LEU A 68 4.31 -12.39 3.37
CA LEU A 68 3.36 -13.51 3.36
C LEU A 68 1.99 -13.05 2.85
N SER A 69 1.38 -13.83 1.96
CA SER A 69 -0.02 -13.60 1.58
C SER A 69 -0.95 -13.90 2.75
N LEU A 70 -1.87 -12.98 3.04
CA LEU A 70 -2.93 -13.23 4.02
C LEU A 70 -3.96 -14.23 3.48
N LEU A 71 -4.04 -14.40 2.15
CA LEU A 71 -4.98 -15.32 1.50
C LEU A 71 -4.49 -16.77 1.56
N THR A 72 -3.23 -17.02 1.19
CA THR A 72 -2.68 -18.38 1.09
C THR A 72 -1.75 -18.75 2.26
N GLY A 73 -1.17 -17.76 2.93
CA GLY A 73 -0.11 -17.95 3.94
C GLY A 73 1.27 -18.23 3.34
N GLU A 74 1.39 -18.24 2.01
CA GLU A 74 2.65 -18.49 1.30
C GLU A 74 3.44 -17.19 1.13
N THR A 75 4.76 -17.31 0.93
CA THR A 75 5.59 -16.15 0.57
C THR A 75 5.21 -15.65 -0.82
N ALA A 76 5.14 -14.33 -0.98
CA ALA A 76 4.95 -13.68 -2.26
C ALA A 76 6.20 -13.80 -3.16
N TYR A 77 7.33 -14.25 -2.62
CA TYR A 77 8.53 -14.54 -3.39
C TYR A 77 8.53 -15.97 -3.92
N ASP A 78 8.34 -16.14 -5.24
CA ASP A 78 8.63 -17.40 -5.93
C ASP A 78 10.04 -17.34 -6.56
N PRO A 79 11.03 -18.10 -6.08
CA PRO A 79 12.37 -18.13 -6.69
C PRO A 79 12.41 -18.69 -8.12
N GLY A 80 11.34 -19.36 -8.58
CA GLY A 80 11.18 -19.82 -9.96
C GLY A 80 10.72 -18.72 -10.91
N GLU A 81 10.00 -17.73 -10.41
CA GLU A 81 9.48 -16.57 -11.15
C GLU A 81 10.41 -15.36 -11.01
N PHE A 82 10.96 -15.14 -9.81
CA PHE A 82 11.85 -14.04 -9.46
C PHE A 82 13.25 -14.52 -9.14
N SER A 83 14.18 -14.37 -10.09
CA SER A 83 15.60 -14.49 -9.75
C SER A 83 16.04 -13.26 -8.94
N ARG A 84 16.98 -13.42 -7.99
CA ARG A 84 17.53 -12.28 -7.23
C ARG A 84 18.05 -11.15 -8.14
N ALA A 85 18.70 -11.50 -9.25
CA ALA A 85 19.19 -10.51 -10.21
C ALA A 85 18.06 -9.78 -10.93
N THR A 86 16.94 -10.48 -11.19
CA THR A 86 15.71 -9.88 -11.73
C THR A 86 15.13 -8.88 -10.75
N ILE A 87 14.98 -9.26 -9.47
CA ILE A 87 14.50 -8.36 -8.41
C ILE A 87 15.38 -7.12 -8.29
N GLU A 88 16.70 -7.28 -8.22
CA GLU A 88 17.62 -6.14 -8.10
C GLU A 88 17.48 -5.18 -9.29
N SER A 89 17.26 -5.69 -10.50
CA SER A 89 16.99 -4.88 -11.70
C SER A 89 15.64 -4.18 -11.65
N GLU A 90 14.56 -4.91 -11.31
CA GLU A 90 13.20 -4.36 -11.25
C GLU A 90 13.06 -3.29 -10.16
N VAL A 91 13.73 -3.49 -9.01
CA VAL A 91 13.81 -2.46 -7.96
C VAL A 91 14.60 -1.25 -8.46
N ALA A 92 15.70 -1.44 -9.18
CA ALA A 92 16.45 -0.31 -9.74
C ALA A 92 15.63 0.48 -10.76
N ASP A 93 14.88 -0.21 -11.62
CA ASP A 93 13.98 0.41 -12.60
C ASP A 93 12.86 1.19 -11.90
N LEU A 94 12.23 0.61 -10.86
CA LEU A 94 11.18 1.25 -10.08
C LEU A 94 11.67 2.51 -9.35
N ILE A 95 12.83 2.42 -8.69
CA ILE A 95 13.43 3.53 -7.92
C ILE A 95 13.98 4.63 -8.85
N GLY A 96 14.46 4.24 -10.03
CA GLY A 96 15.10 5.12 -11.02
C GLY A 96 14.16 6.07 -11.76
N ILE A 97 12.84 5.90 -11.67
CA ILE A 97 11.88 6.78 -12.35
C ILE A 97 11.98 8.21 -11.78
N GLU A 98 12.26 9.19 -12.64
CA GLU A 98 12.44 10.59 -12.25
C GLU A 98 11.16 11.43 -12.28
N ASP A 99 10.15 11.03 -13.04
CA ASP A 99 8.86 11.71 -13.06
C ASP A 99 7.97 11.15 -11.94
N ALA A 100 7.59 11.99 -10.97
CA ALA A 100 6.87 11.53 -9.79
C ALA A 100 5.52 10.88 -10.14
N GLN A 101 4.81 11.38 -11.15
CA GLN A 101 3.53 10.81 -11.56
C GLN A 101 3.73 9.44 -12.20
N ALA A 102 4.72 9.30 -13.09
CA ALA A 102 5.09 8.01 -13.65
C ALA A 102 5.56 7.03 -12.57
N THR A 103 6.26 7.51 -11.53
CA THR A 103 6.62 6.69 -10.36
C THR A 103 5.35 6.21 -9.67
N HIS A 104 4.38 7.08 -9.41
CA HIS A 104 3.11 6.70 -8.78
C HIS A 104 2.36 5.63 -9.58
N GLU A 105 2.23 5.83 -10.91
CA GLU A 105 1.62 4.87 -11.82
C GLU A 105 2.35 3.52 -11.78
N GLN A 106 3.69 3.52 -11.80
CA GLN A 106 4.47 2.29 -11.72
C GLN A 106 4.31 1.58 -10.37
N TRP A 107 4.25 2.32 -9.26
CA TRP A 107 4.04 1.73 -7.93
C TRP A 107 2.66 1.08 -7.81
N LEU A 108 1.61 1.62 -8.44
CA LEU A 108 0.26 1.02 -8.44
C LEU A 108 0.25 -0.39 -9.06
N THR A 109 1.11 -0.65 -10.04
CA THR A 109 1.16 -1.93 -10.77
C THR A 109 2.41 -2.76 -10.48
N SER A 110 3.16 -2.43 -9.42
CA SER A 110 4.46 -3.07 -9.15
C SER A 110 4.33 -4.39 -8.38
N ASP A 111 4.54 -5.51 -9.07
CA ASP A 111 4.59 -6.84 -8.45
C ASP A 111 5.83 -6.97 -7.54
N VAL A 112 6.97 -6.43 -7.98
CA VAL A 112 8.20 -6.43 -7.18
C VAL A 112 7.99 -5.71 -5.85
N ALA A 113 7.27 -4.59 -5.80
CA ALA A 113 6.97 -3.90 -4.54
C ALA A 113 5.96 -4.66 -3.66
N ALA A 114 5.02 -5.37 -4.28
CA ALA A 114 4.03 -6.19 -3.56
C ALA A 114 4.66 -7.42 -2.91
N ALA A 115 5.81 -7.88 -3.40
CA ALA A 115 6.54 -9.03 -2.87
C ALA A 115 7.20 -8.78 -1.51
N PHE A 116 7.36 -7.53 -1.06
CA PHE A 116 8.05 -7.19 0.18
C PHE A 116 7.11 -6.74 1.28
N ASN A 117 7.47 -7.08 2.52
CA ASN A 117 6.77 -6.60 3.69
C ASN A 117 7.22 -5.18 4.09
N GLU A 118 6.32 -4.42 4.71
CA GLU A 118 6.66 -3.10 5.30
C GLU A 118 7.55 -3.28 6.55
N SER A 119 7.42 -4.41 7.24
CA SER A 119 8.22 -4.75 8.41
C SER A 119 8.22 -6.25 8.65
N VAL A 120 9.40 -6.79 8.92
CA VAL A 120 9.61 -8.21 9.26
C VAL A 120 8.80 -8.68 10.47
N TYR A 121 8.43 -7.77 11.40
CA TYR A 121 7.56 -8.09 12.53
C TYR A 121 6.09 -8.33 12.13
N HIS A 122 5.68 -7.83 10.97
CA HIS A 122 4.32 -7.89 10.43
C HIS A 122 4.37 -8.38 8.97
N PRO A 123 4.73 -9.65 8.73
CA PRO A 123 5.04 -10.15 7.38
C PRO A 123 3.87 -10.11 6.40
N TYR A 124 2.64 -9.84 6.87
CA TYR A 124 1.46 -9.69 6.01
C TYR A 124 1.24 -8.26 5.50
N THR A 125 1.98 -7.26 6.01
CA THR A 125 1.91 -5.89 5.47
C THR A 125 2.61 -5.83 4.12
N SER A 126 2.26 -4.85 3.29
CA SER A 126 2.80 -4.69 1.94
C SER A 126 3.58 -3.39 1.83
N LEU A 127 4.84 -3.47 1.35
CA LEU A 127 5.68 -2.30 1.08
C LEU A 127 5.08 -1.40 -0.01
N LYS A 128 4.52 -2.02 -1.07
CA LYS A 128 3.75 -1.31 -2.11
C LYS A 128 2.68 -0.42 -1.50
N TYR A 129 1.79 -1.00 -0.71
CA TYR A 129 0.66 -0.28 -0.17
C TYR A 129 1.03 0.67 0.97
N HIS A 130 2.06 0.38 1.77
CA HIS A 130 2.62 1.38 2.69
C HIS A 130 3.08 2.61 1.93
N THR A 131 3.92 2.43 0.90
CA THR A 131 4.48 3.54 0.11
C THR A 131 3.39 4.36 -0.58
N LEU A 132 2.37 3.72 -1.16
CA LEU A 132 1.22 4.40 -1.75
C LEU A 132 0.40 5.20 -0.72
N LEU A 133 0.22 4.66 0.49
CA LEU A 133 -0.43 5.39 1.59
C LEU A 133 0.41 6.60 2.01
N VAL A 134 1.74 6.48 2.12
CA VAL A 134 2.64 7.59 2.42
C VAL A 134 2.50 8.70 1.38
N ALA A 135 2.53 8.35 0.08
CA ALA A 135 2.36 9.32 -0.99
C ALA A 135 1.00 10.03 -0.93
N ALA A 136 -0.08 9.29 -0.68
CA ALA A 136 -1.42 9.87 -0.61
C ALA A 136 -1.60 10.80 0.60
N LEU A 137 -1.07 10.43 1.77
CA LEU A 137 -1.07 11.31 2.95
C LEU A 137 -0.22 12.55 2.70
N LEU A 138 0.98 12.40 2.16
CA LEU A 138 1.88 13.51 1.88
C LEU A 138 1.29 14.52 0.89
N ASP A 139 0.68 14.06 -0.21
CA ASP A 139 0.04 14.96 -1.17
C ASP A 139 -1.15 15.73 -0.54
N ASN A 140 -1.93 15.07 0.32
CA ASN A 140 -3.00 15.73 1.06
C ASN A 140 -2.48 16.75 2.09
N TYR A 141 -1.45 16.40 2.87
CA TYR A 141 -0.88 17.27 3.89
C TYR A 141 -0.21 18.50 3.26
N ASN A 142 0.48 18.34 2.12
CA ASN A 142 1.03 19.45 1.35
C ASN A 142 -0.04 20.42 0.81
N ARG A 143 -1.30 20.00 0.71
CA ARG A 143 -2.44 20.85 0.34
C ARG A 143 -3.11 21.50 1.55
N GLY A 144 -2.62 21.23 2.76
CA GLY A 144 -3.13 21.76 4.01
C GLY A 144 -4.35 21.02 4.56
N ASN A 145 -4.61 19.79 4.09
CA ASN A 145 -5.69 18.95 4.59
C ASN A 145 -5.24 18.19 5.84
N ASP A 146 -6.07 18.16 6.88
CA ASP A 146 -5.81 17.36 8.08
C ASP A 146 -6.27 15.91 7.88
N PHE A 147 -5.64 14.96 8.60
CA PHE A 147 -6.01 13.54 8.52
C PHE A 147 -7.52 13.29 8.77
N GLU A 148 -8.13 14.03 9.70
CA GLU A 148 -9.53 13.82 10.07
C GLU A 148 -10.56 14.19 8.99
N GLU A 149 -10.11 14.93 7.98
CA GLU A 149 -10.90 15.33 6.82
C GLU A 149 -10.88 14.27 5.71
N LEU A 150 -9.84 13.41 5.72
CA LEU A 150 -9.59 12.43 4.67
C LEU A 150 -10.66 11.35 4.60
N ARG A 151 -10.89 10.90 3.38
CA ARG A 151 -11.86 9.86 3.03
C ARG A 151 -11.20 8.81 2.17
N LEU A 152 -11.64 7.57 2.38
CA LEU A 152 -11.54 6.52 1.37
C LEU A 152 -12.63 6.77 0.34
N ILE A 153 -12.26 6.92 -0.91
CA ILE A 153 -13.13 7.21 -2.04
C ILE A 153 -13.01 6.07 -3.04
N VAL A 154 -14.15 5.62 -3.55
CA VAL A 154 -14.25 4.61 -4.60
C VAL A 154 -14.47 5.32 -5.92
N ASP A 155 -13.50 5.21 -6.81
CA ASP A 155 -13.55 5.75 -8.17
C ASP A 155 -13.72 4.58 -9.18
N PRO A 156 -14.23 4.84 -10.40
CA PRO A 156 -14.29 3.85 -11.46
C PRO A 156 -12.90 3.35 -11.87
N ALA A 157 -12.84 2.12 -12.40
CA ALA A 157 -11.61 1.59 -12.96
C ALA A 157 -11.04 2.52 -14.05
N GLY A 158 -9.70 2.63 -14.09
CA GLY A 158 -8.99 3.47 -15.04
C GLY A 158 -8.99 4.97 -14.71
N GLU A 159 -9.62 5.40 -13.62
CA GLU A 159 -9.48 6.76 -13.08
C GLU A 159 -8.42 6.80 -11.98
N ALA A 160 -7.15 6.98 -12.36
CA ALA A 160 -6.05 7.21 -11.43
C ALA A 160 -5.86 8.72 -11.20
N VAL A 161 -5.92 9.14 -9.93
CA VAL A 161 -5.61 10.50 -9.52
C VAL A 161 -4.17 10.51 -8.98
N PRO A 162 -3.27 11.31 -9.58
CA PRO A 162 -1.87 11.34 -9.18
C PRO A 162 -1.70 11.51 -7.67
N PHE A 163 -0.83 10.67 -7.12
CA PHE A 163 -0.40 10.55 -5.72
C PHE A 163 -1.47 10.09 -4.72
N ARG A 164 -2.76 10.29 -5.02
CA ARG A 164 -3.87 10.02 -4.09
C ARG A 164 -4.56 8.68 -4.32
N THR A 165 -4.50 8.13 -5.54
CA THR A 165 -4.95 6.75 -5.79
C THR A 165 -3.98 5.78 -5.08
N VAL A 166 -4.53 4.89 -4.26
CA VAL A 166 -3.77 3.90 -3.48
C VAL A 166 -4.04 2.46 -3.93
N PHE A 167 -5.01 2.25 -4.80
CA PHE A 167 -5.33 0.97 -5.43
C PHE A 167 -5.93 1.23 -6.81
N ASP A 168 -5.45 0.51 -7.82
CA ASP A 168 -5.99 0.54 -9.19
C ASP A 168 -6.24 -0.90 -9.63
N GLY A 169 -7.51 -1.31 -9.62
CA GLY A 169 -7.93 -2.63 -10.05
C GLY A 169 -8.91 -2.57 -11.21
N ASP A 170 -9.11 -3.70 -11.88
CA ASP A 170 -9.93 -3.81 -13.10
C ASP A 170 -11.40 -3.36 -12.95
N ARG A 171 -11.90 -3.27 -11.71
CA ARG A 171 -13.32 -2.97 -11.41
C ARG A 171 -13.55 -1.62 -10.76
N PHE A 172 -12.60 -1.15 -9.97
CA PHE A 172 -12.66 0.10 -9.23
C PHE A 172 -11.26 0.52 -8.82
N THR A 173 -11.07 1.81 -8.59
CA THR A 173 -9.88 2.37 -7.95
C THR A 173 -10.25 2.87 -6.55
N LEU A 174 -9.26 2.92 -5.66
CA LEU A 174 -9.42 3.51 -4.33
C LEU A 174 -8.48 4.69 -4.18
N ARG A 175 -9.00 5.77 -3.62
CA ARG A 175 -8.30 7.04 -3.45
C ARG A 175 -8.46 7.59 -2.04
N ILE A 176 -7.43 8.27 -1.55
CA ILE A 176 -7.48 9.04 -0.30
C ILE A 176 -7.50 10.54 -0.62
N ASP A 177 -8.59 11.22 -0.25
CA ASP A 177 -8.75 12.66 -0.43
C ASP A 177 -9.90 13.22 0.42
N ILE A 178 -10.07 14.55 0.42
CA ILE A 178 -11.20 15.23 1.08
C ILE A 178 -12.46 15.31 0.21
N GLU A 179 -12.31 15.39 -1.11
CA GLU A 179 -13.41 15.65 -2.06
C GLU A 179 -13.86 14.37 -2.78
N ALA A 180 -14.98 13.81 -2.31
CA ALA A 180 -15.61 12.66 -2.94
C ALA A 180 -16.57 13.04 -4.09
N GLY A 181 -17.11 14.26 -4.11
CA GLY A 181 -18.24 14.60 -4.98
C GLY A 181 -19.40 13.61 -4.76
N ASP A 182 -19.91 13.02 -5.84
CA ASP A 182 -20.96 12.00 -5.82
C ASP A 182 -20.42 10.56 -5.67
N ARG A 183 -19.09 10.38 -5.54
CA ARG A 183 -18.45 9.06 -5.44
C ARG A 183 -18.73 8.40 -4.08
N PRO A 184 -18.86 7.07 -4.03
CA PRO A 184 -18.96 6.36 -2.76
C PRO A 184 -17.74 6.65 -1.89
N SER A 185 -17.96 7.01 -0.63
CA SER A 185 -16.85 7.35 0.26
C SER A 185 -17.16 7.16 1.74
N ALA A 186 -16.10 7.10 2.56
CA ALA A 186 -16.17 7.07 4.02
C ALA A 186 -14.96 7.77 4.64
N ARG A 187 -15.15 8.47 5.77
CA ARG A 187 -14.04 9.08 6.51
C ARG A 187 -13.09 8.02 7.09
N LEU A 188 -11.78 8.27 7.01
CA LEU A 188 -10.75 7.36 7.54
C LEU A 188 -10.84 7.22 9.08
N GLY A 189 -11.13 8.33 9.76
CA GLY A 189 -11.18 8.42 11.22
C GLY A 189 -10.78 9.81 11.68
N SER A 190 -10.62 10.01 12.99
CA SER A 190 -10.06 11.26 13.55
C SER A 190 -8.55 11.23 13.71
N ARG A 191 -7.93 10.04 13.59
CA ARG A 191 -6.50 9.78 13.75
C ARG A 191 -6.08 8.58 12.90
N PRO A 192 -4.81 8.51 12.48
CA PRO A 192 -4.29 7.38 11.74
C PRO A 192 -4.19 6.16 12.65
N TRP A 193 -5.07 5.19 12.42
CA TRP A 193 -5.11 3.90 13.10
C TRP A 193 -5.49 2.80 12.11
N ARG A 194 -5.26 1.54 12.50
CA ARG A 194 -5.72 0.34 11.79
C ARG A 194 -7.25 0.24 11.77
N SER A 195 -7.87 1.05 10.93
CA SER A 195 -9.31 1.30 10.87
C SER A 195 -9.95 0.89 9.55
N TRP A 196 -9.26 0.11 8.70
CA TRP A 196 -9.76 -0.28 7.38
C TRP A 196 -11.20 -0.79 7.43
N ALA A 197 -11.48 -1.84 8.21
CA ALA A 197 -12.81 -2.40 8.35
C ALA A 197 -13.86 -1.34 8.72
N SER A 198 -13.51 -0.39 9.58
CA SER A 198 -14.43 0.69 9.95
C SER A 198 -14.72 1.64 8.77
N ALA A 199 -13.70 2.02 8.00
CA ALA A 199 -13.89 2.83 6.80
C ALA A 199 -14.69 2.07 5.73
N TRP A 200 -14.31 0.82 5.45
CA TRP A 200 -14.97 -0.04 4.47
C TRP A 200 -16.45 -0.24 4.79
N ASN A 201 -16.80 -0.59 6.04
CA ASN A 201 -18.20 -0.77 6.46
C ASN A 201 -19.05 0.50 6.38
N ARG A 202 -18.43 1.69 6.37
CA ARG A 202 -19.12 2.99 6.34
C ARG A 202 -19.21 3.60 4.95
N LEU A 203 -18.72 2.91 3.91
CA LEU A 203 -18.87 3.36 2.53
C LEU A 203 -20.35 3.61 2.21
N THR A 204 -20.65 4.73 1.56
CA THR A 204 -22.02 5.07 1.18
C THR A 204 -22.62 4.10 0.14
N ALA A 205 -21.75 3.44 -0.64
CA ALA A 205 -22.08 2.30 -1.48
C ALA A 205 -20.83 1.42 -1.65
N HIS A 206 -21.00 0.11 -1.83
CA HIS A 206 -19.89 -0.84 -1.99
C HIS A 206 -19.62 -1.13 -3.48
N PRO A 207 -18.34 -1.28 -3.89
CA PRO A 207 -17.97 -1.57 -5.28
C PRO A 207 -18.13 -3.06 -5.68
N LEU A 208 -18.57 -3.92 -4.76
CA LEU A 208 -18.65 -5.37 -4.94
C LEU A 208 -20.13 -5.80 -5.07
N ASP A 209 -20.42 -6.76 -5.96
CA ASP A 209 -21.75 -7.34 -6.17
C ASP A 209 -21.98 -8.52 -5.21
N THR A 210 -22.20 -8.20 -3.93
CA THR A 210 -22.36 -9.20 -2.89
C THR A 210 -23.70 -9.93 -2.94
N ASP A 211 -24.67 -9.41 -3.70
CA ASP A 211 -26.02 -10.00 -3.82
C ASP A 211 -26.04 -11.15 -4.83
N SER A 212 -25.16 -11.10 -5.83
CA SER A 212 -25.19 -12.04 -6.96
C SER A 212 -23.89 -12.84 -7.13
N ASP A 213 -22.75 -12.35 -6.64
CA ASP A 213 -21.44 -13.01 -6.80
C ASP A 213 -20.89 -13.50 -5.44
N LYS A 214 -20.68 -14.82 -5.35
CA LYS A 214 -20.14 -15.46 -4.14
C LYS A 214 -18.68 -15.07 -3.87
N TYR A 215 -17.89 -14.81 -4.90
CA TYR A 215 -16.50 -14.36 -4.73
C TYR A 215 -16.49 -12.96 -4.11
N ASP A 216 -17.34 -12.07 -4.61
CA ASP A 216 -17.51 -10.72 -4.06
C ASP A 216 -18.04 -10.75 -2.63
N MET A 217 -18.99 -11.63 -2.33
CA MET A 217 -19.48 -11.85 -0.98
C MET A 217 -18.35 -12.30 -0.03
N THR A 218 -17.47 -13.22 -0.47
CA THR A 218 -16.33 -13.67 0.34
C THR A 218 -15.28 -12.56 0.52
N LEU A 219 -14.93 -11.84 -0.55
CA LEU A 219 -14.01 -10.71 -0.50
C LEU A 219 -14.52 -9.65 0.48
N ASP A 220 -15.77 -9.20 0.30
CA ASP A 220 -16.39 -8.18 1.16
C ASP A 220 -16.42 -8.62 2.64
N ALA A 221 -16.81 -9.87 2.90
CA ALA A 221 -16.85 -10.39 4.26
C ALA A 221 -15.48 -10.35 4.95
N ASN A 222 -14.39 -10.63 4.23
CA ASN A 222 -13.04 -10.57 4.78
C ASN A 222 -12.55 -9.12 4.96
N LEU A 223 -12.81 -8.24 3.99
CA LEU A 223 -12.48 -6.81 4.09
C LEU A 223 -13.16 -6.13 5.30
N ARG A 224 -14.38 -6.56 5.66
CA ARG A 224 -15.08 -6.07 6.86
C ARG A 224 -14.44 -6.48 8.19
N ARG A 225 -13.41 -7.33 8.19
CA ARG A 225 -12.70 -7.81 9.40
C ARG A 225 -11.26 -7.33 9.47
N ILE A 226 -10.63 -7.05 8.33
CA ILE A 226 -9.23 -6.59 8.29
C ILE A 226 -9.13 -5.18 8.88
N GLN A 227 -8.18 -4.97 9.78
CA GLN A 227 -7.94 -3.67 10.40
C GLN A 227 -6.83 -2.87 9.71
N SER A 228 -5.75 -3.55 9.32
CA SER A 228 -4.60 -2.96 8.63
C SER A 228 -4.99 -2.51 7.23
N TRP A 229 -4.61 -1.28 6.86
CA TRP A 229 -4.86 -0.73 5.53
C TRP A 229 -4.01 -1.42 4.46
N SER A 230 -2.70 -1.57 4.66
CA SER A 230 -1.83 -2.24 3.67
C SER A 230 -2.22 -3.71 3.47
N ASN A 231 -2.59 -4.42 4.53
CA ASN A 231 -3.05 -5.81 4.41
C ASN A 231 -4.36 -5.89 3.63
N ALA A 232 -5.29 -4.95 3.83
CA ALA A 232 -6.56 -4.98 3.15
C ALA A 232 -6.42 -4.68 1.65
N LEU A 233 -5.63 -3.67 1.30
CA LEU A 233 -5.35 -3.33 -0.09
C LEU A 233 -4.65 -4.50 -0.81
N GLN A 234 -3.63 -5.08 -0.18
CA GLN A 234 -2.97 -6.27 -0.72
C GLN A 234 -3.88 -7.49 -0.79
N TYR A 235 -4.80 -7.64 0.16
CA TYR A 235 -5.78 -8.73 0.12
C TYR A 235 -6.72 -8.61 -1.08
N ILE A 236 -7.09 -7.39 -1.51
CA ILE A 236 -7.90 -7.19 -2.72
C ILE A 236 -7.13 -7.64 -3.96
N GLU A 237 -5.85 -7.27 -4.06
CA GLU A 237 -4.95 -7.68 -5.15
C GLU A 237 -4.77 -9.21 -5.19
N ASP A 238 -4.29 -9.81 -4.11
CA ASP A 238 -4.08 -11.26 -3.98
C ASP A 238 -5.38 -12.05 -4.29
N PHE A 239 -6.54 -11.57 -3.83
CA PHE A 239 -7.82 -12.23 -4.06
C PHE A 239 -8.29 -12.15 -5.52
N THR A 240 -7.95 -11.05 -6.21
CA THR A 240 -8.27 -10.86 -7.63
C THR A 240 -7.44 -11.78 -8.51
N GLU A 241 -6.15 -11.96 -8.19
CA GLU A 241 -5.25 -12.88 -8.87
C GLU A 241 -5.58 -14.35 -8.62
N TRP A 242 -5.95 -14.69 -7.38
CA TRP A 242 -6.33 -16.06 -7.01
C TRP A 242 -7.61 -16.54 -7.69
N ARG A 243 -8.49 -15.63 -8.14
CA ARG A 243 -9.82 -15.98 -8.65
C ARG A 243 -9.70 -17.03 -9.78
N PRO A 244 -10.22 -18.26 -9.58
CA PRO A 244 -9.96 -19.39 -10.48
C PRO A 244 -10.70 -19.32 -11.82
N ASP A 245 -11.48 -18.28 -12.07
CA ASP A 245 -12.22 -18.05 -13.32
C ASP A 245 -11.41 -17.19 -14.33
N ARG A 246 -10.13 -16.94 -14.06
CA ARG A 246 -9.17 -16.31 -14.99
C ARG A 246 -8.46 -17.33 -15.86
#